data_AF-A0A7R9GJH0-F1
#
_entry.id   AF-A0A7R9GJH0-F1
#
_cell.length_a   1.000
_cell.length_b   1.000
_cell.length_c   1.000
_cell.angle_alpha   90.00
_cell.angle_beta   90.00
_cell.angle_gamma   90.00
#
_symmetry.space_group_name_H-M   'P 1'
#
loop_
_entity.id
_entity.type
_entity.pdbx_description
1 polymer ?
#
loop_
_entity_poly.entity_id
_entity_poly.type
_entity_poly.pdbx_seq_one_letter_code
_entity_poly.pdbx_strand_id
1 'polypeptide(L)'
;MEHVQNSTLAGGVAIGAIADQLTNPFGALIVGSVIGIISVCGFKYFRPWHENNLVILDSCGVMNLHGIPGFVSAIASIVIYLAYPKATSDSSSQPMAQLYAILTTLGIATGGGVITGWLLTIRSMRRLENLTWYEDSEYFENALDSEGLTHVPNEPEAANRNQSIQMKTRSDNHKVITVY
;
A
#
# COMPACT_ATOMS: atom_id res chain seq x y z
N MET A 1 -2.46 11.46 12.25
CA MET A 1 -3.07 10.31 12.95
C MET A 1 -2.92 8.98 12.18
N GLU A 2 -2.67 9.01 10.86
CA GLU A 2 -2.53 7.80 10.02
C GLU A 2 -1.54 6.75 10.53
N HIS A 3 -0.40 7.16 11.10
CA HIS A 3 0.60 6.23 11.64
C HIS A 3 0.02 5.35 12.75
N VAL A 4 -0.81 5.92 13.63
CA VAL A 4 -1.41 5.16 14.74
C VAL A 4 -2.55 4.29 14.24
N GLN A 5 -3.41 4.82 13.38
CA GLN A 5 -4.58 4.09 12.87
C GLN A 5 -4.19 2.87 12.03
N ASN A 6 -3.12 2.99 11.24
CA ASN A 6 -2.70 1.93 10.34
C ASN A 6 -1.61 1.05 10.96
N SER A 7 -0.49 1.63 11.42
CA SER A 7 0.67 0.80 11.81
C SER A 7 0.45 -0.05 13.06
N THR A 8 -0.55 0.25 13.88
CA THR A 8 -0.95 -0.62 15.01
C THR A 8 -1.53 -1.96 14.54
N LEU A 9 -2.09 -2.02 13.32
CA LEU A 9 -2.63 -3.24 12.72
C LEU A 9 -1.55 -4.09 12.00
N ALA A 10 -0.40 -3.49 11.66
CA ALA A 10 0.64 -4.15 10.88
C ALA A 10 1.23 -5.40 11.57
N GLY A 11 1.28 -5.41 12.91
CA GLY A 11 1.71 -6.60 13.66
C GLY A 11 0.79 -7.80 13.45
N GLY A 12 -0.52 -7.57 13.36
CA GLY A 12 -1.51 -8.61 13.06
C GLY A 12 -1.35 -9.17 11.64
N VAL A 13 -1.05 -8.30 10.66
CA VAL A 13 -0.72 -8.74 9.29
C VAL A 13 0.54 -9.60 9.30
N ALA A 14 1.59 -9.18 10.03
CA ALA A 14 2.87 -9.90 10.03
C ALA A 14 2.86 -11.24 10.78
N ILE A 15 1.93 -11.47 11.71
CA ILE A 15 1.82 -12.80 12.34
C ILE A 15 1.01 -13.78 11.49
N GLY A 16 0.28 -13.31 10.46
CA GLY A 16 -0.71 -14.11 9.73
C GLY A 16 -0.20 -15.46 9.20
N ALA A 17 0.98 -15.50 8.58
CA ALA A 17 1.52 -16.74 7.99
C ALA A 17 2.36 -17.58 8.97
N ILE A 18 2.63 -17.06 10.17
CA ILE A 18 3.54 -17.69 11.15
C ILE A 18 2.88 -17.91 12.51
N ALA A 19 1.60 -17.60 12.69
CA ALA A 19 0.92 -17.65 13.99
C ALA A 19 0.88 -19.06 14.58
N ASP A 20 0.74 -20.10 13.75
CA ASP A 20 0.78 -21.51 14.17
C ASP A 20 2.22 -22.02 14.41
N GLN A 21 3.21 -21.35 13.83
CA GLN A 21 4.62 -21.70 13.96
C GLN A 21 5.30 -21.00 15.15
N LEU A 22 4.92 -19.75 15.42
CA LEU A 22 5.46 -18.91 16.49
C LEU A 22 4.59 -18.98 17.74
N THR A 23 4.60 -20.15 18.40
CA THR A 23 3.79 -20.41 19.59
C THR A 23 4.27 -19.70 20.86
N ASN A 24 5.48 -19.12 20.84
CA ASN A 24 6.01 -18.35 21.96
C ASN A 24 5.45 -16.91 21.94
N PRO A 25 4.70 -16.48 22.98
CA PRO A 25 4.09 -15.14 23.03
C PRO A 25 5.12 -14.01 23.01
N PHE A 26 6.32 -14.23 23.55
CA PHE A 26 7.39 -13.22 23.51
C PHE A 26 7.89 -12.99 22.08
N GLY A 27 7.97 -14.04 21.27
CA GLY A 27 8.29 -13.92 19.85
C GLY A 27 7.25 -13.11 19.09
N ALA A 28 5.96 -13.36 19.35
CA ALA A 28 4.87 -12.62 18.72
C ALA A 28 4.90 -11.12 19.08
N LEU A 29 5.22 -10.77 20.34
CA LEU A 29 5.38 -9.38 20.76
C LEU A 29 6.53 -8.67 20.05
N ILE A 30 7.67 -9.35 19.89
CA ILE A 30 8.83 -8.80 19.16
C ILE A 30 8.46 -8.56 17.69
N VAL A 31 7.89 -9.56 17.01
CA VAL A 31 7.49 -9.44 15.60
C VAL A 31 6.50 -8.28 15.42
N GLY A 32 5.47 -8.20 16.26
CA GLY A 32 4.49 -7.12 16.20
C GLY A 32 5.11 -5.74 16.40
N SER A 33 6.02 -5.61 17.38
CA SER A 33 6.70 -4.34 17.68
C SER A 33 7.62 -3.89 16.55
N VAL A 34 8.44 -4.80 16.01
CA VAL A 34 9.39 -4.51 14.93
C VAL A 34 8.63 -4.14 13.65
N ILE A 35 7.60 -4.89 13.30
CA ILE A 35 6.81 -4.63 12.09
C ILE A 35 6.00 -3.34 12.22
N GLY A 36 5.47 -3.04 13.42
CA GLY A 36 4.85 -1.74 13.69
C GLY A 36 5.79 -0.58 13.40
N ILE A 37 7.05 -0.66 13.85
CA ILE A 37 8.08 0.35 13.55
C ILE A 37 8.36 0.43 12.04
N ILE A 38 8.53 -0.71 11.37
CA ILE A 38 8.74 -0.76 9.91
C ILE A 38 7.57 -0.11 9.17
N SER A 39 6.33 -0.39 9.58
CA SER A 39 5.13 0.21 8.99
C SER A 39 5.14 1.73 9.17
N VAL A 40 5.42 2.25 10.37
CA VAL A 40 5.52 3.70 10.63
C VAL A 40 6.60 4.34 9.75
N CYS A 41 7.77 3.73 9.66
CA CYS A 41 8.85 4.17 8.76
C CYS A 41 8.41 4.13 7.29
N GLY A 42 7.63 3.12 6.91
CA GLY A 42 7.04 3.00 5.58
C GLY A 42 6.11 4.18 5.26
N PHE A 43 5.18 4.50 6.15
CA PHE A 43 4.30 5.67 5.99
C PHE A 43 5.10 6.98 5.92
N LYS A 44 6.13 7.14 6.76
CA LYS A 44 6.89 8.39 6.84
C LYS A 44 7.87 8.60 5.67
N TYR A 45 8.52 7.54 5.19
CA TYR A 45 9.63 7.64 4.24
C TYR A 45 9.34 6.94 2.92
N PHE A 46 8.83 5.70 2.98
CA PHE A 46 8.65 4.89 1.78
C PHE A 46 7.47 5.36 0.91
N ARG A 47 6.35 5.74 1.53
CA ARG A 47 5.18 6.27 0.82
C ARG A 47 5.50 7.54 0.03
N PRO A 48 6.04 8.61 0.64
CA PRO A 48 6.44 9.78 -0.11
C PRO A 48 7.47 9.47 -1.19
N TRP A 49 8.35 8.50 -0.95
CA TRP A 49 9.33 8.10 -1.95
C TRP A 49 8.68 7.46 -3.18
N HIS A 50 7.81 6.45 -3.03
CA HIS A 50 7.22 5.79 -4.18
C HIS A 50 6.18 6.66 -4.91
N GLU A 51 5.46 7.53 -4.19
CA GLU A 51 4.53 8.47 -4.80
C GLU A 51 5.25 9.47 -5.71
N ASN A 52 6.41 9.98 -5.27
CA ASN A 52 7.17 10.98 -6.03
C ASN A 52 8.06 10.38 -7.13
N ASN A 53 8.59 9.17 -6.94
CA ASN A 53 9.58 8.59 -7.87
C ASN A 53 8.99 7.53 -8.80
N LEU A 54 7.94 6.81 -8.37
CA LEU A 54 7.32 5.74 -9.15
C LEU A 54 5.92 6.10 -9.65
N VAL A 55 5.35 7.23 -9.20
CA VAL A 55 3.98 7.68 -9.53
C VAL A 55 2.93 6.62 -9.14
N ILE A 56 3.21 5.87 -8.08
CA ILE A 56 2.27 4.91 -7.50
C ILE A 56 1.52 5.63 -6.39
N LEU A 57 0.24 5.91 -6.61
CA LEU A 57 -0.61 6.57 -5.61
C LEU A 57 -1.16 5.52 -4.64
N ASP A 58 -0.79 5.65 -3.37
CA ASP A 58 -1.26 4.78 -2.29
C ASP A 58 -2.02 5.61 -1.25
N SER A 59 -3.29 5.92 -1.55
CA SER A 59 -4.13 6.82 -0.76
C SER A 59 -4.19 6.46 0.73
N CYS A 60 -4.26 5.15 1.04
CA CYS A 60 -4.37 4.65 2.41
C CYS A 60 -3.04 4.08 2.97
N GLY A 61 -1.96 4.08 2.18
CA GLY A 61 -0.70 3.46 2.56
C GLY A 61 -0.79 1.93 2.73
N VAL A 62 -1.61 1.25 1.94
CA VAL A 62 -1.83 -0.20 2.04
C VAL A 62 -0.55 -1.00 1.79
N MET A 63 0.44 -0.44 1.07
CA MET A 63 1.74 -1.08 0.91
C MET A 63 2.50 -1.18 2.24
N ASN A 64 2.37 -0.17 3.11
CA ASN A 64 3.05 -0.12 4.40
C ASN A 64 2.33 -0.87 5.52
N LEU A 65 1.02 -1.07 5.36
CA LEU A 65 0.19 -1.83 6.31
C LEU A 65 0.05 -3.31 5.92
N HIS A 66 -0.23 -3.60 4.65
CA HIS A 66 -0.53 -4.95 4.19
C HIS A 66 0.63 -5.57 3.40
N GLY A 67 1.13 -4.84 2.40
CA GLY A 67 2.13 -5.36 1.45
C GLY A 67 3.43 -5.80 2.12
N ILE A 68 4.17 -4.85 2.70
CA ILE A 68 5.46 -5.11 3.34
C ILE A 68 5.29 -6.06 4.55
N PRO A 69 4.38 -5.82 5.51
CA PRO A 69 4.17 -6.74 6.64
C PRO A 69 3.80 -8.17 6.21
N GLY A 70 2.91 -8.32 5.22
CA GLY A 70 2.50 -9.62 4.70
C GLY A 70 3.64 -10.35 3.98
N PHE A 71 4.42 -9.62 3.18
CA PHE A 71 5.58 -10.19 2.51
C PHE A 71 6.65 -10.67 3.50
N VAL A 72 6.95 -9.86 4.53
CA VAL A 72 7.88 -10.25 5.60
C VAL A 72 7.37 -11.50 6.34
N SER A 73 6.07 -11.58 6.63
CA SER A 73 5.44 -12.78 7.22
C SER A 73 5.64 -14.03 6.37
N ALA A 74 5.43 -13.91 5.07
CA ALA A 74 5.54 -15.03 4.14
C ALA A 74 6.99 -15.50 3.97
N ILE A 75 7.98 -14.61 4.01
CA ILE A 75 9.39 -15.00 4.04
C ILE A 75 9.76 -15.63 5.39
N ALA A 76 9.28 -15.06 6.49
CA ALA A 76 9.52 -15.60 7.83
C ALA A 76 8.99 -17.03 7.96
N SER A 77 7.84 -17.34 7.35
CA SER A 77 7.25 -18.69 7.42
C SER A 77 8.11 -19.76 6.75
N ILE A 78 8.78 -19.42 5.64
CA ILE A 78 9.76 -20.27 4.96
C ILE A 78 10.96 -20.51 5.85
N VAL A 79 11.50 -19.42 6.42
CA VAL A 79 12.69 -19.48 7.30
C VAL A 79 12.41 -20.33 8.54
N ILE A 80 11.24 -20.19 9.15
CA ILE A 80 10.86 -20.97 10.34
C ILE A 80 10.73 -22.46 10.00
N TYR A 81 10.13 -22.82 8.86
CA TYR A 81 10.06 -24.22 8.44
C TYR A 81 11.43 -24.85 8.14
N LEU A 82 12.36 -24.07 7.57
CA LEU A 82 13.72 -24.53 7.31
C LEU A 82 14.53 -24.68 8.60
N ALA A 83 14.36 -23.77 9.56
CA ALA A 83 15.09 -23.79 10.83
C ALA A 83 14.55 -24.85 11.81
N TYR A 84 13.23 -25.07 11.80
CA TYR A 84 12.52 -25.97 12.71
C TYR A 84 11.59 -26.91 11.94
N PRO A 85 12.15 -27.86 11.15
CA PRO A 85 11.34 -28.80 10.39
C PRO A 85 10.49 -29.64 11.34
N LYS A 86 9.18 -29.71 11.09
CA LYS A 86 8.29 -30.64 11.80
C LYS A 86 8.67 -32.07 11.42
N ALA A 87 8.50 -33.04 12.32
CA ALA A 87 8.76 -34.45 12.02
C ALA A 87 7.55 -35.09 11.32
N THR A 88 7.15 -34.55 10.16
CA THR A 88 6.05 -35.11 9.35
C THR A 88 6.54 -35.42 7.94
N SER A 89 5.95 -36.41 7.27
CA SER A 89 6.35 -36.88 5.95
C SER A 89 6.34 -35.79 4.85
N ASP A 90 5.58 -34.70 5.05
CA ASP A 90 5.47 -33.58 4.12
C ASP A 90 6.42 -32.41 4.39
N SER A 91 7.25 -32.49 5.43
CA SER A 91 7.99 -31.31 5.94
C SER A 91 9.05 -30.77 4.98
N SER A 92 9.58 -31.63 4.10
CA SER A 92 10.56 -31.23 3.09
C SER A 92 9.95 -30.41 1.94
N SER A 93 8.65 -30.52 1.71
CA SER A 93 7.96 -29.81 0.62
C SER A 93 7.34 -28.48 1.05
N GLN A 94 7.14 -28.26 2.36
CA GLN A 94 6.45 -27.06 2.86
C GLN A 94 7.15 -25.72 2.54
N PRO A 95 8.48 -25.58 2.67
CA PRO A 95 9.16 -24.35 2.26
C PRO A 95 8.97 -24.03 0.77
N MET A 96 9.00 -25.07 -0.08
CA MET A 96 8.75 -24.90 -1.52
C MET A 96 7.30 -24.56 -1.81
N ALA A 97 6.35 -25.19 -1.13
CA ALA A 97 4.94 -24.87 -1.24
C ALA A 97 4.65 -23.40 -0.85
N GLN A 98 5.28 -22.90 0.21
CA GLN A 98 5.17 -21.50 0.60
C GLN A 98 5.78 -20.54 -0.42
N LEU A 99 6.94 -20.89 -1.00
CA LEU A 99 7.52 -20.10 -2.08
C LEU A 99 6.59 -20.04 -3.30
N TYR A 100 6.02 -21.17 -3.70
CA TYR A 100 5.04 -21.21 -4.79
C TYR A 100 3.79 -20.40 -4.45
N ALA A 101 3.31 -20.43 -3.21
CA ALA A 101 2.20 -19.60 -2.77
C ALA A 101 2.52 -18.10 -2.90
N ILE A 102 3.71 -17.65 -2.45
CA ILE A 102 4.12 -16.24 -2.59
C ILE A 102 4.15 -15.82 -4.06
N LEU A 103 4.79 -16.61 -4.92
CA LEU A 103 4.95 -16.28 -6.33
C LEU A 103 3.60 -16.25 -7.06
N THR A 104 2.72 -17.22 -6.78
CA THR A 104 1.38 -17.28 -7.39
C THR A 104 0.50 -16.14 -6.88
N THR A 105 0.49 -15.84 -5.58
CA THR A 105 -0.25 -14.70 -5.02
C THR A 105 0.24 -13.38 -5.62
N LEU A 106 1.54 -13.15 -5.70
CA LEU A 106 2.10 -11.93 -6.28
C LEU A 106 1.77 -11.80 -7.78
N GLY A 107 1.86 -12.91 -8.52
CA GLY A 107 1.52 -12.96 -9.94
C GLY A 107 0.05 -12.64 -10.19
N ILE A 108 -0.86 -13.27 -9.44
CA ILE A 108 -2.31 -13.02 -9.55
C ILE A 108 -2.65 -11.60 -9.13
N ALA A 109 -2.11 -11.11 -8.01
CA ALA A 109 -2.39 -9.76 -7.51
C ALA A 109 -1.91 -8.68 -8.49
N THR A 110 -0.68 -8.82 -9.01
CA THR A 110 -0.11 -7.85 -9.95
C THR A 110 -0.80 -7.91 -11.30
N GLY A 111 -0.98 -9.11 -11.87
CA GLY A 111 -1.63 -9.29 -13.16
C GLY A 111 -3.10 -8.86 -13.12
N GLY A 112 -3.84 -9.30 -12.11
CA GLY A 112 -5.22 -8.90 -11.87
C GLY A 112 -5.36 -7.40 -11.66
N GLY A 113 -4.51 -6.80 -10.82
CA GLY A 113 -4.50 -5.37 -10.56
C GLY A 113 -4.24 -4.52 -11.81
N VAL A 114 -3.28 -4.91 -12.65
CA VAL A 114 -2.98 -4.22 -13.92
C VAL A 114 -4.15 -4.34 -14.90
N ILE A 115 -4.71 -5.54 -15.05
CA ILE A 115 -5.86 -5.77 -15.94
C ILE A 115 -7.07 -4.96 -15.47
N THR A 116 -7.40 -5.03 -14.18
CA THR A 116 -8.50 -4.26 -13.59
C THR A 116 -8.25 -2.76 -13.74
N GLY A 117 -7.06 -2.28 -13.43
CA GLY A 117 -6.68 -0.88 -13.61
C GLY A 117 -6.86 -0.42 -15.04
N TRP A 118 -6.37 -1.20 -16.02
CA TRP A 118 -6.56 -0.91 -17.43
C TRP A 118 -8.04 -0.89 -17.85
N LEU A 119 -8.84 -1.87 -17.40
CA LEU A 119 -10.28 -1.88 -17.67
C LEU A 119 -11.00 -0.65 -17.11
N LEU A 120 -10.60 -0.18 -15.93
CA LEU A 120 -11.14 1.04 -15.31
C LEU A 120 -10.73 2.32 -16.05
N THR A 121 -9.70 2.30 -16.89
CA THR A 121 -9.33 3.46 -17.73
C THR A 121 -10.20 3.60 -18.98
N ILE A 122 -11.05 2.63 -19.31
CA ILE A 122 -11.92 2.69 -20.49
C ILE A 122 -12.98 3.77 -20.28
N ARG A 123 -13.07 4.71 -21.23
CA ARG A 123 -13.84 5.97 -21.17
C ARG A 123 -15.33 5.85 -20.79
N SER A 124 -15.93 4.68 -20.90
CA SER A 124 -17.31 4.43 -20.46
C SER A 124 -17.45 4.35 -18.94
N MET A 125 -16.37 4.05 -18.21
CA MET A 125 -16.32 3.98 -16.76
C MET A 125 -15.93 5.37 -16.26
N ARG A 126 -16.92 6.25 -16.05
CA ARG A 126 -16.80 7.64 -15.53
C ARG A 126 -15.49 7.90 -14.76
N ARG A 127 -14.46 8.36 -15.48
CA ARG A 127 -13.16 8.70 -14.89
C ARG A 127 -13.29 10.05 -14.19
N LEU A 128 -13.00 10.07 -12.89
CA LEU A 128 -12.91 11.33 -12.15
C LEU A 128 -11.78 12.19 -12.72
N GLU A 129 -12.05 13.48 -12.88
CA GLU A 129 -11.01 14.44 -13.22
C GLU A 129 -10.09 14.63 -12.00
N ASN A 130 -8.79 14.86 -12.24
CA ASN A 130 -7.81 14.94 -11.15
C ASN A 130 -8.09 16.08 -10.15
N LEU A 131 -8.96 17.04 -10.52
CA LEU A 131 -9.36 18.17 -9.70
C LEU A 131 -10.45 17.82 -8.68
N THR A 132 -11.16 16.69 -8.86
CA THR A 132 -12.25 16.25 -7.97
C THR A 132 -11.90 14.99 -7.18
N TRP A 133 -10.62 14.61 -7.15
CA TRP A 133 -10.18 13.50 -6.32
C TRP A 133 -10.41 13.80 -4.84
N TYR A 134 -10.98 12.83 -4.13
CA TYR A 134 -11.30 12.90 -2.70
C TYR A 134 -12.41 13.91 -2.34
N GLU A 135 -13.19 14.37 -3.33
CA GLU A 135 -14.35 15.24 -3.12
C GLU A 135 -15.66 14.44 -3.21
N ASP A 136 -16.41 14.40 -2.10
CA ASP A 136 -17.67 13.64 -2.03
C ASP A 136 -18.80 14.29 -2.86
N SER A 137 -18.67 15.59 -3.16
CA SER A 137 -19.66 16.40 -3.87
C SER A 137 -20.01 15.91 -5.28
N GLU A 138 -19.12 15.13 -5.90
CA GLU A 138 -19.39 14.59 -7.24
C GLU A 138 -20.40 13.43 -7.23
N TYR A 139 -20.60 12.82 -6.07
CA TYR A 139 -21.51 11.68 -5.90
C TYR A 139 -22.65 11.96 -4.93
N PHE A 140 -22.48 12.91 -4.01
CA PHE A 140 -23.45 13.25 -2.97
C PHE A 140 -23.84 14.73 -3.03
N GLU A 141 -25.07 15.01 -2.65
CA GLU A 141 -25.54 16.38 -2.47
C GLU A 141 -24.94 16.95 -1.18
N ASN A 142 -24.34 18.14 -1.24
CA ASN A 142 -23.64 18.70 -0.09
C ASN A 142 -24.59 19.48 0.81
N ALA A 143 -24.28 19.52 2.10
CA ALA A 143 -24.97 20.41 3.05
C ALA A 143 -24.88 21.90 2.65
N LEU A 144 -23.79 22.29 1.97
CA LEU A 144 -23.60 23.65 1.45
C LEU A 144 -24.58 24.00 0.32
N ASP A 145 -24.92 23.02 -0.52
CA ASP A 145 -25.89 23.19 -1.61
C ASP A 145 -27.29 23.45 -1.03
N SER A 146 -27.60 22.82 0.12
CA SER A 146 -28.85 23.03 0.87
C SER A 146 -28.95 24.43 1.50
N GLU A 147 -27.82 25.08 1.77
CA GLU A 147 -27.75 26.45 2.32
C GLU A 147 -27.50 27.52 1.23
N GLY A 148 -27.43 27.14 -0.05
CA GLY A 148 -27.15 28.04 -1.16
C GLY A 148 -25.72 28.60 -1.19
N LEU A 149 -24.80 27.94 -0.48
CA LEU A 149 -23.38 28.28 -0.43
C LEU A 149 -22.62 27.40 -1.43
N THR A 150 -21.83 28.01 -2.32
CA THR A 150 -21.00 27.25 -3.26
C THR A 150 -19.75 26.74 -2.57
N HIS A 151 -19.46 25.44 -2.67
CA HIS A 151 -18.18 24.87 -2.29
C HIS A 151 -17.06 25.53 -3.13
N VAL A 152 -16.15 26.26 -2.47
CA VAL A 152 -14.88 26.64 -3.07
C VAL A 152 -14.04 25.37 -3.02
N PRO A 153 -13.65 24.77 -4.16
CA PRO A 153 -12.79 23.61 -4.16
C PRO A 153 -11.57 23.91 -3.30
N ASN A 154 -11.22 23.01 -2.39
CA ASN A 154 -9.93 23.13 -1.71
C ASN A 154 -8.87 23.22 -2.81
N GLU A 155 -8.00 24.24 -2.77
CA GLU A 155 -6.85 24.28 -3.66
C GLU A 155 -6.16 22.92 -3.55
N PRO A 156 -6.01 22.16 -4.65
CA PRO A 156 -5.59 20.78 -4.51
C PRO A 156 -4.26 20.77 -3.78
N GLU A 157 -4.17 20.07 -2.66
CA GLU A 157 -2.88 19.89 -1.98
C GLU A 157 -1.89 19.21 -2.94
N ALA A 158 -2.42 18.44 -3.91
CA ALA A 158 -1.73 17.94 -5.09
C ALA A 158 -1.29 19.03 -6.09
N ALA A 159 -2.00 20.15 -6.23
CA ALA A 159 -1.60 21.29 -7.06
C ALA A 159 -0.48 22.10 -6.39
N ASN A 160 -0.53 22.31 -5.07
CA ASN A 160 0.58 22.89 -4.31
C ASN A 160 1.80 21.94 -4.23
N ARG A 161 1.58 20.63 -4.15
CA ARG A 161 2.65 19.62 -4.21
C ARG A 161 3.23 19.47 -5.62
N ASN A 162 2.42 19.50 -6.67
CA ASN A 162 2.88 19.48 -8.05
C ASN A 162 3.51 20.81 -8.48
N GLN A 163 3.06 21.96 -7.97
CA GLN A 163 3.72 23.25 -8.17
C GLN A 163 5.04 23.33 -7.40
N SER A 164 5.14 22.79 -6.20
CA SER A 164 6.42 22.70 -5.48
C SER A 164 7.38 21.67 -6.10
N ILE A 165 6.88 20.55 -6.63
CA ILE A 165 7.67 19.61 -7.44
C ILE A 165 8.09 20.27 -8.75
N GLN A 166 7.20 20.96 -9.48
CA GLN A 166 7.51 21.73 -10.69
C GLN A 166 8.48 22.88 -10.39
N MET A 167 8.38 23.58 -9.25
CA MET A 167 9.36 24.60 -8.88
C MET A 167 10.72 23.98 -8.53
N LYS A 168 10.74 22.79 -7.93
CA LYS A 168 11.96 22.08 -7.55
C LYS A 168 12.63 21.39 -8.75
N THR A 169 11.86 20.93 -9.74
CA THR A 169 12.37 20.38 -11.01
C THR A 169 12.65 21.45 -12.06
N ARG A 170 11.98 22.62 -12.00
CA ARG A 170 12.30 23.78 -12.86
C ARG A 170 13.66 24.41 -12.53
N SER A 171 14.25 24.08 -11.39
CA SER A 171 15.64 24.46 -11.07
C SER A 171 16.68 23.56 -11.75
N ASP A 172 16.35 22.31 -12.09
CA ASP A 172 17.32 21.34 -12.60
C ASP A 172 16.83 20.69 -13.90
N ASN A 173 17.26 21.30 -15.01
CA ASN A 173 17.37 20.74 -16.36
C ASN A 173 16.10 20.33 -17.15
N HIS A 174 15.97 20.98 -18.29
CA HIS A 174 15.14 20.66 -19.45
C HIS A 174 14.97 19.16 -19.75
N LYS A 175 13.71 18.69 -19.79
CA LYS A 175 13.03 18.08 -20.95
C LYS A 175 11.62 17.63 -20.54
N VAL A 176 10.60 18.33 -21.02
CA VAL A 176 9.19 17.95 -20.85
C VAL A 176 8.89 16.84 -21.85
N ILE A 177 8.61 15.63 -21.36
CA ILE A 177 7.96 14.58 -22.16
C ILE A 177 6.47 14.63 -21.79
N THR A 178 5.67 15.19 -22.69
CA THR A 178 4.21 15.13 -22.63
C THR A 178 3.77 13.76 -23.14
N VAL A 179 3.12 12.96 -22.29
CA VAL A 179 2.37 11.77 -22.74
C VAL A 179 0.89 12.10 -22.56
N TYR A 180 0.15 11.97 -23.67
CA TYR A 180 -1.29 12.20 -23.78
C TYR A 180 -2.11 11.15 -23.01
#